data_AF-A0A7C3XA59-F1
#
_entry.id   AF-A0A7C3XA59-F1
#
_cell.length_a   1.000
_cell.length_b   1.000
_cell.length_c   1.000
_cell.angle_alpha   90.00
_cell.angle_beta   90.00
_cell.angle_gamma   90.00
#
_symmetry.space_group_name_H-M   'P 1'
#
loop_
_entity.id
_entity.type
_entity.pdbx_description
1 polymer ?
#
loop_
_entity_poly.entity_id
_entity_poly.type
_entity_poly.pdbx_seq_one_letter_code
_entity_poly.pdbx_strand_id
1 'polypeptide(L)'
;MLCIEGNNVDPDTLEAALSPRTRAMVLAHTLGNPFDLASVTEFCRRHDLFLIEDWCDALGSTYTGRHAGTFGGLARLSFYLAHYIATGEGGAVLTDSRNLCRIVESFRDRGRDCWCQPGFNNTCSRRFGWQLGSLPAR
;
A
#
# COMPACT_ATOMS: atom_id res chain seq x y z
N MET A 1 17.08 13.81 -2.81
CA MET A 1 16.01 13.52 -3.77
C MET A 1 16.08 14.61 -4.83
N LEU A 2 16.73 14.29 -5.96
CA LEU A 2 16.72 15.17 -7.14
C LEU A 2 15.46 14.80 -7.92
N CYS A 3 14.59 15.77 -8.18
CA CYS A 3 13.34 15.56 -8.92
C CYS A 3 13.56 15.93 -10.40
N ILE A 4 13.12 15.07 -11.31
CA ILE A 4 13.11 15.35 -12.77
C ILE A 4 11.94 16.26 -13.16
N GLU A 5 11.84 16.62 -14.45
CA GLU A 5 10.61 17.18 -15.03
C GLU A 5 9.40 16.31 -14.62
N GLY A 6 8.40 16.95 -13.99
CA GLY A 6 7.25 16.25 -13.41
C GLY A 6 7.31 16.01 -11.89
N ASN A 7 8.33 16.52 -11.20
CA ASN A 7 8.45 16.53 -9.73
C ASN A 7 8.47 15.15 -9.07
N ASN A 8 8.81 14.11 -9.84
CA ASN A 8 8.93 12.74 -9.37
C ASN A 8 10.39 12.34 -9.18
N VAL A 9 10.61 11.20 -8.51
CA VAL A 9 11.94 10.62 -8.30
C VAL A 9 12.64 10.37 -9.63
N ASP A 10 13.93 10.68 -9.68
CA ASP A 10 14.82 10.30 -10.78
C ASP A 10 15.24 8.82 -10.66
N PRO A 11 14.86 7.95 -11.62
CA PRO A 11 15.25 6.53 -11.62
C PRO A 11 16.77 6.30 -11.60
N ASP A 12 17.57 7.23 -12.13
CA ASP A 12 19.03 7.09 -12.20
C ASP A 12 19.68 7.17 -10.81
N THR A 13 18.95 7.71 -9.83
CA THR A 13 19.41 7.82 -8.44
C THR A 13 19.15 6.58 -7.59
N LEU A 14 18.38 5.61 -8.10
CA LEU A 14 17.90 4.46 -7.31
C LEU A 14 19.02 3.49 -6.91
N GLU A 15 19.95 3.19 -7.83
CA GLU A 15 21.08 2.28 -7.56
C GLU A 15 21.98 2.84 -6.45
N ALA A 16 22.19 4.16 -6.40
CA ALA A 16 22.98 4.80 -5.35
C ALA A 16 22.29 4.76 -3.98
N ALA A 17 20.96 4.69 -3.94
CA ALA A 17 20.18 4.58 -2.71
C ALA A 17 20.02 3.13 -2.21
N LEU A 18 20.38 2.15 -3.04
CA LEU A 18 20.27 0.73 -2.70
C LEU A 18 21.29 0.33 -1.63
N SER A 19 20.87 -0.55 -0.72
CA SER A 19 21.75 -1.15 0.28
C SER A 19 21.33 -2.58 0.57
N PRO A 20 22.19 -3.40 1.22
CA PRO A 20 21.82 -4.74 1.67
C PRO A 20 20.63 -4.78 2.64
N ARG A 21 20.23 -3.64 3.22
CA ARG A 21 19.09 -3.49 4.12
C ARG A 21 17.82 -3.02 3.43
N THR A 22 17.88 -2.62 2.16
CA THR A 22 16.72 -2.14 1.41
C THR A 22 15.76 -3.31 1.16
N ARG A 23 14.48 -3.12 1.46
CA ARG A 23 13.44 -4.14 1.33
C ARG A 23 12.21 -3.68 0.57
N ALA A 24 12.00 -2.36 0.51
CA ALA A 24 10.83 -1.79 -0.12
C ALA A 24 11.12 -0.39 -0.64
N MET A 25 10.30 0.05 -1.59
CA MET A 25 10.20 1.42 -2.07
C MET A 25 8.79 1.93 -1.84
N VAL A 26 8.68 3.16 -1.34
CA VAL A 26 7.42 3.87 -1.16
C VAL A 26 7.52 5.17 -1.92
N LEU A 27 6.73 5.32 -2.97
CA LEU A 27 6.81 6.47 -3.87
C LEU A 27 5.43 7.05 -4.14
N ALA A 28 5.33 8.37 -4.06
CA ALA A 28 4.14 9.10 -4.43
C ALA A 28 4.14 9.42 -5.93
N HIS A 29 2.96 9.31 -6.54
CA HIS A 29 2.69 9.91 -7.84
C HIS A 29 2.44 11.41 -7.65
N THR A 30 3.54 12.18 -7.56
CA THR A 30 3.52 13.57 -7.10
C THR A 30 2.52 14.42 -7.89
N LEU A 31 1.59 15.06 -7.16
CA LEU A 31 0.59 15.99 -7.73
C LEU A 31 -0.21 15.39 -8.90
N GLY A 32 -0.48 14.09 -8.84
CA GLY A 32 -1.26 13.39 -9.87
C GLY A 32 -0.46 12.87 -11.04
N ASN A 33 0.82 13.24 -11.15
CA ASN A 33 1.69 12.79 -12.21
C ASN A 33 2.32 11.43 -11.82
N PRO A 34 2.04 10.33 -12.54
CA PRO A 34 2.72 9.09 -12.27
C PRO A 34 4.24 9.21 -12.49
N PHE A 35 5.04 8.75 -11.52
CA PHE A 35 6.49 8.59 -11.72
C PHE A 35 6.76 7.54 -12.82
N ASP A 36 8.03 7.42 -13.23
CA ASP A 36 8.43 6.43 -14.23
C ASP A 36 8.27 4.99 -13.69
N LEU A 37 7.04 4.49 -13.85
CA LEU A 37 6.61 3.20 -13.34
C LEU A 37 7.31 2.04 -14.03
N ALA A 38 7.70 2.18 -15.30
CA ALA A 38 8.45 1.14 -16.00
C ALA A 38 9.81 0.93 -15.33
N SER A 39 10.59 2.01 -15.18
CA SER A 39 11.93 1.94 -14.59
C SER A 39 11.88 1.54 -13.11
N VAL A 40 10.97 2.11 -12.32
CA VAL A 40 10.83 1.80 -10.89
C VAL A 40 10.39 0.36 -10.67
N THR A 41 9.38 -0.12 -11.41
CA THR A 41 8.87 -1.50 -11.24
C THR A 41 9.94 -2.52 -11.63
N GLU A 42 10.66 -2.27 -12.72
CA GLU A 42 11.78 -3.13 -13.12
C GLU A 42 12.90 -3.12 -12.09
N PHE A 43 13.28 -1.95 -11.57
CA PHE A 43 14.27 -1.85 -10.49
C PHE A 43 13.84 -2.66 -9.25
N CYS A 44 12.59 -2.51 -8.81
CA CYS A 44 12.07 -3.27 -7.67
C CYS A 44 12.12 -4.79 -7.94
N ARG A 45 11.72 -5.22 -9.14
CA ARG A 45 11.74 -6.63 -9.54
C ARG A 45 13.15 -7.22 -9.58
N ARG A 46 14.13 -6.48 -10.11
CA ARG A 46 15.54 -6.93 -10.19
C ARG A 46 16.16 -7.15 -8.80
N HIS A 47 15.78 -6.31 -7.84
CA HIS A 47 16.37 -6.28 -6.50
C HIS A 47 15.48 -6.90 -5.42
N ASP A 48 14.41 -7.60 -5.81
CA ASP A 48 13.42 -8.22 -4.91
C ASP A 48 12.88 -7.26 -3.83
N LEU A 49 12.52 -6.04 -4.26
CA LEU A 49 11.99 -4.99 -3.41
C LEU A 49 10.46 -4.93 -3.50
N PHE A 50 9.81 -4.73 -2.36
CA PHE A 50 8.38 -4.48 -2.31
C PHE A 50 8.05 -3.04 -2.73
N LEU A 51 7.16 -2.85 -3.71
CA LEU A 51 6.71 -1.53 -4.13
C LEU A 51 5.38 -1.16 -3.48
N ILE A 52 5.33 0.01 -2.84
CA ILE A 52 4.12 0.67 -2.36
C ILE A 52 3.93 1.97 -3.14
N GLU A 53 2.80 2.07 -3.82
CA GLU A 53 2.39 3.27 -4.55
C GLU A 53 1.58 4.20 -3.63
N ASP A 54 2.10 5.39 -3.34
CA ASP A 54 1.29 6.45 -2.74
C ASP A 54 0.49 7.15 -3.84
N TRP A 55 -0.79 6.82 -3.88
CA TRP A 55 -1.75 7.22 -4.91
C TRP A 55 -2.71 8.32 -4.41
N CYS A 56 -2.41 8.95 -3.27
CA CYS A 56 -3.29 9.92 -2.62
C CYS A 56 -3.67 11.08 -3.55
N ASP A 57 -2.69 11.65 -4.25
CA ASP A 57 -2.87 12.78 -5.18
C ASP A 57 -3.03 12.34 -6.63
N ALA A 58 -3.29 11.07 -6.93
CA ALA A 58 -3.29 10.57 -8.31
C ALA A 58 -4.47 9.68 -8.67
N LEU A 59 -5.56 9.71 -7.88
CA LEU A 59 -6.75 8.93 -8.15
C LEU A 59 -7.27 9.18 -9.57
N GLY A 60 -7.31 8.11 -10.38
CA GLY A 60 -7.73 8.15 -11.78
C GLY A 60 -6.58 8.28 -12.79
N SER A 61 -5.37 8.65 -12.38
CA SER A 61 -4.19 8.69 -13.25
C SER A 61 -3.87 7.31 -13.84
N THR A 62 -3.34 7.31 -15.06
CA THR A 62 -2.92 6.09 -15.76
C THR A 62 -1.48 6.22 -16.25
N TYR A 63 -0.80 5.08 -16.35
CA TYR A 63 0.50 4.93 -16.97
C TYR A 63 0.38 3.84 -18.04
N THR A 64 0.69 4.19 -19.29
CA THR A 64 0.54 3.30 -20.46
C THR A 64 -0.81 2.57 -20.52
N GLY A 65 -1.90 3.26 -20.19
CA GLY A 65 -3.27 2.72 -20.22
C GLY A 65 -3.68 1.85 -19.01
N ARG A 66 -2.78 1.60 -18.06
CA ARG A 66 -3.08 0.93 -16.78
C ARG A 66 -3.19 1.97 -15.66
N HIS A 67 -4.12 1.80 -14.73
CA HIS A 67 -4.24 2.71 -13.59
C HIS A 67 -2.97 2.69 -12.73
N ALA A 68 -2.45 3.87 -12.39
CA ALA A 68 -1.45 4.02 -11.33
C ALA A 68 -2.03 3.49 -10.00
N GLY A 69 -1.18 3.08 -9.07
CA GLY A 69 -1.62 2.38 -7.86
C GLY A 69 -1.95 0.90 -8.07
N THR A 70 -1.63 0.33 -9.24
CA THR A 70 -1.84 -1.10 -9.50
C THR A 70 -0.56 -1.83 -9.93
N PHE A 71 0.59 -1.17 -9.94
CA PHE A 71 1.88 -1.74 -10.35
C PHE A 71 2.65 -2.35 -9.18
N GLY A 72 2.47 -1.80 -7.97
CA GLY A 72 3.02 -2.31 -6.72
C GLY A 72 2.15 -3.37 -6.04
N GLY A 73 2.61 -3.85 -4.89
CA GLY A 73 1.85 -4.82 -4.08
C GLY A 73 0.77 -4.17 -3.21
N LEU A 74 0.95 -2.90 -2.86
CA LEU A 74 -0.03 -2.06 -2.16
C LEU A 74 -0.08 -0.69 -2.84
N ALA A 75 -1.27 -0.08 -2.83
CA ALA A 75 -1.44 1.34 -3.07
C ALA A 75 -2.23 2.00 -1.94
N ARG A 76 -2.02 3.29 -1.73
CA ARG A 76 -2.73 4.08 -0.71
C ARG A 76 -3.49 5.23 -1.33
N LEU A 77 -4.70 5.49 -0.83
CA LEU A 77 -5.49 6.69 -1.09
C LEU A 77 -5.68 7.51 0.18
N SER A 78 -5.90 8.82 -0.02
CA SER A 78 -6.31 9.77 1.00
C SER A 78 -7.68 10.32 0.63
N PHE A 79 -8.51 10.54 1.64
CA PHE A 79 -9.82 11.16 1.52
C PHE A 79 -9.94 12.45 2.34
N TYR A 80 -8.79 13.11 2.56
CA TYR A 80 -8.76 14.46 3.11
C TYR A 80 -9.30 15.47 2.10
N LEU A 81 -9.89 16.58 2.58
CA LEU A 81 -10.62 17.58 1.79
C LEU A 81 -9.93 18.09 0.53
N ALA A 82 -8.59 18.11 0.49
CA ALA A 82 -7.82 18.57 -0.66
C ALA A 82 -7.65 17.54 -1.79
N HIS A 83 -8.02 16.27 -1.56
CA HIS A 83 -7.85 15.18 -2.54
C HIS A 83 -9.12 14.97 -3.38
N TYR A 84 -9.02 14.13 -4.41
CA TYR A 84 -10.06 13.90 -5.44
C TYR A 84 -11.43 13.51 -4.90
N ILE A 85 -11.47 12.69 -3.85
CA ILE A 85 -12.70 12.28 -3.14
C ILE A 85 -12.46 12.54 -1.67
N ALA A 86 -13.45 13.10 -0.97
CA ALA A 86 -13.32 13.48 0.43
C ALA A 86 -14.36 12.80 1.33
N THR A 87 -13.93 12.42 2.53
CA THR A 87 -14.79 11.93 3.63
C THR A 87 -14.63 12.78 4.90
N GLY A 88 -14.15 14.03 4.73
CA GLY A 88 -13.61 14.85 5.82
C GLY A 88 -12.19 14.42 6.14
N GLU A 89 -12.08 13.29 6.85
CA GLU A 89 -10.83 12.59 7.12
C GLU A 89 -10.96 11.12 6.70
N GLY A 90 -9.90 10.52 6.17
CA GLY A 90 -9.93 9.12 5.78
C GLY A 90 -8.88 8.71 4.77
N GLY A 91 -8.90 7.43 4.42
CA GLY A 91 -8.05 6.86 3.39
C GLY A 91 -8.38 5.39 3.15
N ALA A 92 -7.70 4.81 2.17
CA ALA A 92 -7.83 3.40 1.85
C ALA A 92 -6.46 2.81 1.50
N VAL A 93 -6.34 1.49 1.70
CA VAL A 93 -5.24 0.69 1.16
C VAL A 93 -5.84 -0.27 0.15
N LEU A 94 -5.24 -0.33 -1.03
CA LEU A 94 -5.66 -1.18 -2.15
C LEU A 94 -4.59 -2.24 -2.39
N THR A 95 -5.03 -3.44 -2.73
CA THR A 95 -4.17 -4.56 -3.11
C THR A 95 -5.01 -5.60 -3.84
N ASP A 96 -4.39 -6.32 -4.77
CA ASP A 96 -4.97 -7.49 -5.44
C ASP A 96 -4.65 -8.80 -4.68
N SER A 97 -3.71 -8.76 -3.73
CA SER A 97 -3.30 -9.91 -2.95
C SER A 97 -4.24 -10.15 -1.77
N ARG A 98 -4.90 -11.32 -1.79
CA ARG A 98 -5.74 -11.79 -0.67
C ARG A 98 -4.95 -11.92 0.63
N ASN A 99 -3.67 -12.27 0.55
CA ASN A 99 -2.81 -12.42 1.74
C ASN A 99 -2.49 -11.06 2.35
N LEU A 100 -2.09 -10.08 1.52
CA LEU A 100 -1.83 -8.72 1.99
C LEU A 100 -3.10 -8.06 2.53
N CYS A 101 -4.24 -8.26 1.86
CA CYS A 101 -5.53 -7.76 2.33
C CYS A 101 -5.82 -8.23 3.78
N ARG A 102 -5.69 -9.53 4.07
CA ARG A 102 -5.86 -10.07 5.43
C ARG A 102 -4.89 -9.46 6.44
N ILE A 103 -3.63 -9.28 6.06
CA ILE A 103 -2.61 -8.68 6.92
C ILE A 103 -2.99 -7.22 7.24
N VAL A 104 -3.32 -6.43 6.21
CA VAL A 104 -3.74 -5.03 6.35
C VAL A 104 -5.00 -4.91 7.22
N GLU A 105 -6.01 -5.75 7.01
CA GLU A 105 -7.21 -5.78 7.83
C GLU A 105 -6.91 -6.12 9.29
N SER A 106 -6.04 -7.10 9.53
CA SER A 106 -5.60 -7.46 10.87
C SER A 106 -4.94 -6.26 11.56
N PHE A 107 -3.97 -5.61 10.90
CA PHE A 107 -3.31 -4.41 11.44
C PHE A 107 -4.28 -3.26 11.70
N ARG A 108 -5.18 -2.96 10.75
CA ARG A 108 -6.25 -1.95 10.91
C ARG A 108 -7.13 -2.25 12.13
N ASP A 109 -7.45 -3.52 12.34
CA ASP A 109 -8.37 -3.97 13.38
C ASP A 109 -7.64 -4.50 14.64
N ARG A 110 -6.52 -3.85 15.02
CA ARG A 110 -5.75 -4.11 16.25
C ARG A 110 -5.10 -5.50 16.34
N GLY A 111 -4.60 -6.02 15.21
CA GLY A 111 -3.88 -7.29 15.13
C GLY A 111 -4.74 -8.53 15.35
N ARG A 112 -6.07 -8.41 15.21
CA ARG A 112 -6.98 -9.54 15.38
C ARG A 112 -6.86 -10.51 14.21
N ASP A 113 -6.83 -11.80 14.50
CA ASP A 113 -6.88 -12.87 13.48
C ASP A 113 -8.28 -13.00 12.83
N CYS A 114 -9.33 -12.51 13.52
CA CYS A 114 -10.69 -12.68 13.04
C CYS A 114 -11.03 -11.74 11.86
N TRP A 115 -11.58 -12.31 10.80
CA TRP A 115 -12.08 -11.60 9.61
C TRP A 115 -13.56 -11.19 9.74
N CYS A 116 -14.05 -10.94 10.95
CA CYS A 116 -15.44 -10.57 11.16
C CYS A 116 -15.74 -9.20 10.54
N GLN A 117 -16.76 -9.13 9.69
CA GLN A 117 -17.28 -7.88 9.14
C GLN A 117 -17.63 -6.90 10.27
N PRO A 118 -17.51 -5.57 10.06
CA PRO A 118 -17.97 -4.58 11.03
C PRO A 118 -19.42 -4.84 11.44
N GLY A 119 -19.70 -4.82 12.75
CA GLY A 119 -21.03 -5.12 13.30
C GLY A 119 -21.32 -6.62 13.51
N PHE A 120 -20.50 -7.52 13.00
CA PHE A 120 -20.62 -8.97 13.22
C PHE A 120 -19.54 -9.47 14.18
N ASN A 121 -19.88 -10.49 14.99
CA ASN A 121 -18.96 -11.11 15.93
C ASN A 121 -18.84 -12.62 15.65
N ASN A 122 -17.63 -13.15 15.84
CA ASN A 122 -17.34 -14.59 15.77
C ASN A 122 -17.64 -15.28 14.43
N THR A 123 -17.61 -14.55 13.30
CA THR A 123 -17.71 -15.12 11.95
C THR A 123 -16.65 -16.17 11.67
N CYS A 124 -15.45 -16.01 12.26
CA CYS A 124 -14.38 -17.00 12.15
C CYS A 124 -14.58 -18.24 13.05
N SER A 125 -15.59 -18.24 13.93
CA SER A 125 -15.83 -19.23 15.00
C SER A 125 -14.68 -19.43 15.99
N ARG A 126 -13.58 -18.69 15.86
CA ARG A 126 -12.41 -18.76 16.75
C ARG A 126 -12.51 -17.74 17.88
N ARG A 127 -13.08 -16.55 17.65
CA ARG A 127 -13.01 -15.38 18.55
C ARG A 127 -13.27 -15.69 20.04
N PHE A 128 -14.17 -16.62 20.32
CA PHE A 128 -14.52 -17.02 21.70
C PHE A 128 -14.11 -18.46 22.06
N GLY A 129 -13.65 -19.25 21.11
CA GLY A 129 -13.45 -20.70 21.28
C GLY A 129 -12.02 -21.18 21.08
N TRP A 130 -11.04 -20.27 20.98
CA TRP A 130 -9.64 -20.62 20.76
C TRP A 130 -8.72 -20.01 21.82
N GLN A 131 -7.62 -20.72 22.10
CA GLN A 131 -6.57 -20.31 23.02
C GLN A 131 -5.26 -20.18 22.24
N LEU A 132 -4.61 -19.01 22.35
CA LEU A 132 -3.32 -18.75 21.70
C LEU A 132 -2.17 -19.09 22.65
N GLY A 133 -1.67 -20.32 22.56
CA GLY A 133 -0.61 -20.81 23.43
C GLY A 133 -1.03 -20.78 24.91
N SER A 134 -0.25 -20.10 25.74
CA SER A 134 -0.55 -19.92 27.16
C SER A 134 -1.39 -18.68 27.48
N LEU A 135 -1.80 -17.90 26.47
CA LEU A 135 -2.67 -16.74 26.72
C LEU A 135 -4.01 -17.22 27.30
N PRO A 136 -4.64 -16.44 28.19
CA PRO A 136 -5.94 -16.78 28.72
C PRO A 136 -6.95 -16.93 27.58
N ALA A 137 -7.60 -18.09 27.48
CA ALA A 137 -8.89 -18.16 26.82
C ALA A 137 -9.89 -17.38 27.69
N ARG A 138 -10.88 -16.72 27.06
CA ARG A 138 -12.01 -16.18 27.82
C ARG A 138 -12.76 -17.28 28.53
#